data_AF-A0A7K2XHE5-F1
#
_entry.id   AF-A0A7K2XHE5-F1
#
_cell.length_a   1.000
_cell.length_b   1.000
_cell.length_c   1.000
_cell.angle_alpha   90.00
_cell.angle_beta   90.00
_cell.angle_gamma   90.00
#
_symmetry.space_group_name_H-M   'P 1'
#
loop_
_entity.id
_entity.type
_entity.pdbx_description
1 polymer ?
#
loop_
_entity_poly.entity_id
_entity_poly.type
_entity_poly.pdbx_seq_one_letter_code
_entity_poly.pdbx_strand_id
1 'polypeptide(L)'
;MAKPKVVLGVTGGIAAYKACELLRRFTESGHDVRVVPTDSALHFVGAATWSALSGNPVSTEVWESVHEVPHVRIGQGADLVVVAPATADMLAKAAHGLADDLLTNTLLTARCP
;
A
#
# COMPACT_ATOMS: atom_id res chain seq x y z
N MET A 1 10.50 9.70 19.50
CA MET A 1 9.07 9.65 19.16
C MET A 1 8.85 8.50 18.21
N ALA A 2 7.70 7.82 18.27
CA ALA A 2 7.37 6.77 17.31
C ALA A 2 7.19 7.39 15.91
N LYS A 3 7.72 6.73 14.86
CA LYS A 3 7.50 7.16 13.47
C LYS A 3 6.05 6.86 13.09
N PRO A 4 5.27 7.83 12.57
CA PRO A 4 3.94 7.53 12.08
C PRO A 4 4.01 6.53 10.93
N LYS A 5 3.10 5.55 10.94
CA LYS A 5 3.04 4.46 9.97
C LYS A 5 2.10 4.81 8.84
N VAL A 6 2.63 4.90 7.63
CA VAL A 6 1.87 5.22 6.43
C VAL A 6 1.78 3.97 5.55
N VAL A 7 0.57 3.60 5.16
CA VAL A 7 0.37 2.63 4.08
C VAL A 7 0.24 3.41 2.78
N LEU A 8 1.11 3.12 1.82
CA LEU A 8 1.02 3.64 0.47
C LEU A 8 0.48 2.54 -0.47
N GLY A 9 -0.83 2.58 -0.73
CA GLY A 9 -1.47 1.76 -1.74
C GLY A 9 -1.15 2.26 -3.15
N VAL A 10 -0.72 1.37 -4.05
CA VAL A 10 -0.41 1.74 -5.44
C VAL A 10 -1.18 0.85 -6.40
N THR A 11 -1.94 1.45 -7.31
CA THR A 11 -2.81 0.71 -8.24
C THR A 11 -2.33 0.81 -9.69
N GLY A 12 -2.83 -0.07 -10.56
CA GLY A 12 -2.41 -0.23 -11.96
C GLY A 12 -2.79 0.92 -12.91
N GLY A 13 -2.26 2.11 -12.69
CA GLY A 13 -2.38 3.25 -13.61
C GLY A 13 -1.01 3.77 -14.03
N ILE A 14 -0.94 4.44 -15.20
CA ILE A 14 0.31 5.01 -15.72
C ILE A 14 1.00 5.96 -14.73
N ALA A 15 0.25 6.58 -13.82
CA ALA A 15 0.79 7.45 -12.78
C ALA A 15 1.50 6.72 -11.62
N ALA A 16 1.55 5.38 -11.60
CA ALA A 16 2.20 4.60 -10.55
C ALA A 16 3.66 5.03 -10.32
N TYR A 17 4.42 5.34 -11.38
CA TYR A 17 5.81 5.81 -11.23
C TYR A 17 5.93 7.14 -10.45
N LYS A 18 4.90 7.99 -10.45
CA LYS A 18 4.91 9.24 -9.67
C LYS A 18 4.78 8.96 -8.16
N ALA A 19 4.19 7.81 -7.79
CA ALA A 19 4.09 7.41 -6.39
C ALA A 19 5.46 7.10 -5.76
N CYS A 20 6.50 6.81 -6.56
CA CYS A 20 7.89 6.69 -6.08
C CYS A 20 8.39 7.98 -5.41
N GLU A 21 8.07 9.14 -5.98
CA GLU A 21 8.45 10.43 -5.40
C GLU A 21 7.62 10.74 -4.14
N LEU A 22 6.35 10.35 -4.12
CA LEU A 22 5.52 10.46 -2.91
C LEU A 22 6.08 9.60 -1.77
N LEU A 23 6.45 8.35 -2.06
CA LEU A 23 7.10 7.45 -1.12
C LEU A 23 8.38 8.07 -0.55
N ARG A 24 9.26 8.57 -1.43
CA ARG A 24 10.52 9.21 -1.02
C ARG A 24 10.28 10.41 -0.11
N ARG A 25 9.30 11.26 -0.42
CA ARG A 25 8.95 12.41 0.44
C ARG A 25 8.44 11.99 1.80
N PHE A 26 7.60 10.95 1.89
CA PHE A 26 7.13 10.46 3.18
C PHE A 26 8.29 9.90 4.03
N THR A 27 9.16 9.08 3.44
CA THR A 27 10.29 8.48 4.15
C THR A 27 11.33 9.52 4.57
N GLU A 28 11.68 10.48 3.71
CA GLU A 28 12.57 11.61 4.04
C GLU A 28 11.98 12.51 5.15
N SER A 29 10.64 12.60 5.24
CA SER A 29 9.94 13.31 6.32
C SER A 29 9.86 12.51 7.62
N GLY A 30 10.45 11.31 7.68
CA GLY A 30 10.56 10.51 8.90
C GLY A 30 9.43 9.51 9.14
N HIS A 31 8.53 9.28 8.18
CA HIS A 31 7.45 8.30 8.28
C HIS A 31 7.97 6.88 8.03
N ASP A 32 7.38 5.89 8.68
CA ASP A 32 7.56 4.47 8.35
C ASP A 32 6.53 4.09 7.28
N VAL A 33 6.98 3.92 6.03
CA VAL A 33 6.08 3.71 4.90
C VAL A 33 6.11 2.26 4.47
N ARG A 34 4.94 1.61 4.46
CA ARG A 34 4.75 0.30 3.84
C ARG A 34 3.98 0.45 2.54
N VAL A 35 4.59 0.03 1.43
CA VAL A 35 3.93 0.03 0.12
C VAL A 35 3.12 -1.24 -0.05
N VAL A 36 1.87 -1.11 -0.48
CA VAL A 36 0.97 -2.22 -0.81
C VAL A 36 0.50 -2.03 -2.25
N PRO A 37 1.25 -2.54 -3.25
CA PRO A 37 0.84 -2.46 -4.64
C PRO A 37 -0.28 -3.46 -4.94
N THR A 38 -1.06 -3.20 -5.98
CA THR A 38 -1.85 -4.24 -6.66
C THR A 38 -0.97 -4.99 -7.67
N ASP A 39 -1.35 -6.20 -8.08
CA ASP A 39 -0.63 -6.93 -9.15
C ASP A 39 -0.47 -6.08 -10.42
N SER A 40 -1.54 -5.40 -10.84
CA SER A 40 -1.49 -4.54 -12.01
C SER A 40 -0.52 -3.36 -11.88
N ALA A 41 -0.25 -2.88 -10.65
CA ALA A 41 0.73 -1.81 -10.43
C ALA A 41 2.17 -2.29 -10.69
N LEU A 42 2.44 -3.58 -10.46
CA LEU A 42 3.76 -4.16 -10.68
C LEU A 42 4.18 -4.23 -12.15
N HIS A 43 3.22 -4.14 -13.10
CA HIS A 43 3.53 -3.98 -14.51
C HIS A 43 4.09 -2.59 -14.87
N PHE A 44 3.83 -1.57 -14.03
CA PHE A 44 4.37 -0.22 -14.23
C PHE A 44 5.66 0.01 -13.43
N VAL A 45 5.68 -0.43 -12.16
CA VAL A 45 6.84 -0.30 -11.28
C VAL A 45 6.98 -1.57 -10.44
N GLY A 46 8.11 -2.26 -10.61
CA GLY A 46 8.37 -3.53 -9.95
C GLY A 46 8.62 -3.42 -8.44
N ALA A 47 8.35 -4.52 -7.74
CA ALA A 47 8.47 -4.64 -6.27
C ALA A 47 9.85 -4.20 -5.73
N ALA A 48 10.93 -4.45 -6.48
CA ALA A 48 12.29 -4.06 -6.08
C ALA A 48 12.42 -2.55 -5.80
N THR A 49 11.75 -1.70 -6.59
CA THR A 49 11.78 -0.25 -6.37
C THR A 49 11.06 0.14 -5.08
N TRP A 50 9.89 -0.45 -4.84
CA TRP A 50 9.10 -0.22 -3.64
C TRP A 50 9.84 -0.65 -2.38
N SER A 51 10.43 -1.85 -2.40
CA SER A 51 11.21 -2.37 -1.27
C SER A 51 12.45 -1.51 -0.99
N ALA A 52 13.17 -1.09 -2.03
CA ALA A 52 14.38 -0.27 -1.88
C ALA A 52 14.08 1.13 -1.32
N LEU A 53 13.03 1.79 -1.81
CA LEU A 53 12.68 3.16 -1.39
C LEU A 53 11.99 3.21 -0.02
N SER A 54 11.24 2.17 0.34
CA SER A 54 10.53 2.09 1.62
C SER A 54 11.36 1.49 2.75
N GLY A 55 12.35 0.66 2.43
CA GLY A 55 13.09 -0.15 3.41
C GLY A 55 12.25 -1.29 4.01
N ASN A 56 11.08 -1.58 3.43
CA ASN A 56 10.07 -2.50 3.95
C ASN A 56 9.78 -3.61 2.92
N PRO A 57 9.50 -4.86 3.35
CA PRO A 57 8.91 -5.88 2.48
C PRO A 57 7.64 -5.40 1.76
N VAL A 58 7.52 -5.81 0.50
CA VAL A 58 6.41 -5.48 -0.41
C VAL A 58 5.85 -6.76 -1.00
N SER A 59 4.53 -6.91 -0.92
CA SER A 59 3.78 -8.04 -1.48
C SER A 59 2.43 -7.53 -1.98
N THR A 60 1.85 -8.26 -2.94
CA THR A 60 0.48 -8.09 -3.41
C THR A 60 -0.46 -9.15 -2.82
N GLU A 61 0.10 -10.18 -2.19
CA GLU A 61 -0.57 -11.43 -1.85
C GLU A 61 -1.09 -11.44 -0.40
N VAL A 62 -2.37 -11.79 -0.24
CA VAL A 62 -3.01 -11.94 1.09
C VAL A 62 -2.44 -13.13 1.87
N TRP A 63 -1.97 -14.14 1.15
CA TRP A 63 -1.56 -15.44 1.68
C TRP A 63 -0.05 -15.58 1.87
N GLU A 64 0.72 -14.52 1.63
CA GLU A 64 2.13 -14.49 1.97
C GLU A 64 2.30 -14.20 3.48
N SER A 65 3.23 -14.88 4.14
CA SER A 65 3.52 -14.68 5.57
C SER A 65 2.28 -14.74 6.48
N VAL A 66 1.34 -15.67 6.22
CA VAL A 66 0.04 -15.77 6.94
C VAL A 66 0.17 -15.79 8.46
N HIS A 67 1.24 -16.37 9.00
CA HIS A 67 1.52 -16.38 10.44
C HIS A 67 1.63 -14.98 11.06
N GLU A 68 1.95 -13.96 10.26
CA GLU A 68 1.96 -12.57 10.68
C GLU A 68 0.59 -11.91 10.54
N VAL A 69 -0.37 -12.49 9.82
CA VAL A 69 -1.70 -11.94 9.52
C VAL A 69 -1.64 -10.54 8.87
N PRO A 70 -0.88 -10.37 7.76
CA PRO A 70 -0.59 -9.05 7.19
C PRO A 70 -1.84 -8.30 6.72
N HIS A 71 -2.80 -8.99 6.10
CA HIS A 71 -4.05 -8.40 5.58
C HIS A 71 -4.94 -7.71 6.63
N VAL A 72 -4.72 -7.99 7.93
CA VAL A 72 -5.37 -7.27 9.05
C VAL A 72 -4.40 -6.31 9.73
N ARG A 73 -3.18 -6.76 10.05
CA ARG A 73 -2.23 -5.98 10.85
C ARG A 73 -1.71 -4.75 10.15
N ILE A 74 -1.57 -4.79 8.82
CA ILE A 74 -1.14 -3.62 8.04
C ILE A 74 -2.16 -2.50 8.22
N GLY A 75 -3.46 -2.78 8.02
CA GLY A 75 -4.52 -1.77 8.15
C GLY A 75 -4.72 -1.29 9.58
N GLN A 76 -4.76 -2.20 10.55
CA GLN A 76 -4.94 -1.83 11.97
C GLN A 76 -3.75 -1.05 12.55
N GLY A 77 -2.55 -1.28 12.03
CA GLY A 77 -1.32 -0.64 12.50
C GLY A 77 -0.98 0.66 11.77
N ALA A 78 -1.78 1.09 10.79
CA ALA A 78 -1.54 2.31 10.02
C ALA A 78 -2.10 3.54 10.74
N ASP A 79 -1.34 4.64 10.71
CA ASP A 79 -1.79 5.97 11.16
C ASP A 79 -2.40 6.78 10.00
N LEU A 80 -2.12 6.38 8.74
CA LEU A 80 -2.65 6.97 7.51
C LEU A 80 -2.59 5.93 6.38
N VAL A 81 -3.63 5.88 5.54
CA VAL A 81 -3.60 5.15 4.26
C VAL A 81 -3.74 6.12 3.09
N VAL A 82 -2.78 6.09 2.17
CA VAL A 82 -2.83 6.86 0.92
C VAL A 82 -2.86 5.90 -0.25
N VAL A 83 -3.86 6.02 -1.12
CA VAL A 83 -3.91 5.27 -2.39
C VAL A 83 -3.56 6.20 -3.53
N ALA A 84 -2.39 6.00 -4.16
CA ALA A 84 -1.87 6.87 -5.20
C ALA A 84 -1.07 6.10 -6.26
N PRO A 85 -1.51 6.09 -7.54
CA PRO A 85 -2.84 6.51 -7.99
C PRO A 85 -3.93 5.59 -7.43
N ALA A 86 -5.16 6.09 -7.33
CA ALA A 86 -6.36 5.27 -7.16
C ALA A 86 -7.07 5.17 -8.52
N THR A 87 -6.90 4.05 -9.21
CA THR A 87 -7.60 3.78 -10.48
C THR A 87 -9.11 3.70 -10.28
N ALA A 88 -9.88 3.84 -11.36
CA ALA A 88 -11.34 3.67 -11.32
C ALA A 88 -11.75 2.29 -10.77
N ASP A 89 -11.02 1.23 -11.13
CA ASP A 89 -11.22 -0.13 -10.60
C ASP A 89 -11.04 -0.18 -9.08
N MET A 90 -9.94 0.39 -8.57
CA MET A 90 -9.70 0.45 -7.12
C MET A 90 -10.80 1.23 -6.38
N LEU A 91 -11.24 2.36 -6.92
CA LEU A 91 -12.32 3.15 -6.33
C LEU A 91 -13.63 2.36 -6.33
N ALA A 92 -13.94 1.63 -7.40
CA ALA A 92 -15.12 0.76 -7.47
C ALA A 92 -15.04 -0.34 -6.41
N LYS A 93 -13.90 -1.04 -6.28
CA LYS A 93 -13.68 -2.07 -5.26
C LYS A 93 -13.85 -1.53 -3.85
N ALA A 94 -13.24 -0.39 -3.55
CA ALA A 94 -13.35 0.25 -2.24
C ALA A 94 -14.80 0.67 -1.92
N ALA A 95 -15.51 1.27 -2.89
CA ALA A 95 -16.89 1.70 -2.71
C ALA A 95 -17.87 0.54 -2.48
N HIS A 96 -17.59 -0.64 -3.06
CA HIS A 96 -18.45 -1.82 -2.94
C HIS A 96 -18.00 -2.81 -1.85
N GLY A 97 -16.92 -2.50 -1.12
CA GLY A 97 -16.40 -3.39 -0.08
C GLY A 97 -15.83 -4.70 -0.60
N LEU A 98 -15.26 -4.71 -1.82
CA LEU A 98 -14.56 -5.87 -2.36
C LEU A 98 -13.18 -6.00 -1.68
N ALA A 99 -12.76 -7.23 -1.41
CA ALA A 99 -11.56 -7.56 -0.62
C ALA A 99 -10.79 -8.74 -1.25
N ASP A 100 -10.45 -8.62 -2.54
CA ASP A 100 -9.87 -9.69 -3.34
C ASP A 100 -8.34 -9.68 -3.43
N ASP A 101 -7.69 -8.62 -2.94
CA ASP A 101 -6.23 -8.48 -2.87
C ASP A 101 -5.76 -7.89 -1.52
N LEU A 102 -4.43 -7.82 -1.32
CA LEU A 102 -3.87 -7.31 -0.06
C LEU A 102 -4.25 -5.84 0.21
N LEU A 103 -4.29 -5.01 -0.83
CA LEU A 103 -4.60 -3.57 -0.70
C LEU A 103 -6.05 -3.36 -0.27
N THR A 104 -7.00 -3.99 -0.95
CA THR A 104 -8.43 -3.91 -0.64
C THR A 104 -8.75 -4.46 0.76
N ASN A 105 -8.14 -5.58 1.16
CA ASN A 105 -8.23 -6.08 2.54
C ASN A 105 -7.68 -5.07 3.57
N THR A 106 -6.54 -4.46 3.26
CA THR A 106 -5.94 -3.41 4.10
C THR A 106 -6.88 -2.21 4.26
N LEU A 107 -7.57 -1.79 3.20
CA LEU A 107 -8.52 -0.66 3.26
C LEU A 107 -9.74 -0.96 4.15
N LEU A 108 -10.29 -2.17 4.11
CA LEU A 108 -11.45 -2.53 4.96
C LEU A 108 -11.07 -2.73 6.44
N THR A 109 -9.79 -3.01 6.71
CA THR A 109 -9.30 -3.20 8.08
C THR A 109 -8.78 -1.91 8.72
N ALA A 110 -8.39 -0.92 7.91
CA ALA A 110 -7.96 0.39 8.37
C ALA A 110 -9.06 1.11 9.17
N ARG A 111 -8.63 1.90 10.17
CA ARG A 111 -9.48 2.79 10.98
C ARG A 111 -8.93 4.22 11.05
N CYS A 112 -7.77 4.44 10.45
CA CYS A 112 -7.15 5.74 10.26
C CYS A 112 -7.72 6.46 9.02
N PRO A 113 -7.37 7.74 8.83
CA PRO A 113 -7.67 8.46 7.59
C PRO A 113 -7.07 7.80 6.35
#